data_AF-A0AA37L620-F1
#
_entry.id   AF-A0AA37L620-F1
#
_cell.length_a   1.000
_cell.length_b   1.000
_cell.length_c   1.000
_cell.angle_alpha   90.00
_cell.angle_beta   90.00
_cell.angle_gamma   90.00
#
_symmetry.space_group_name_H-M   'P 1'
#
loop_
_entity.id
_entity.type
_entity.pdbx_description
1 polymer ?
#
loop_
_entity_poly.entity_id
_entity_poly.type
_entity_poly.pdbx_seq_one_letter_code
_entity_poly.pdbx_strand_id
1 'polypeptide(L)'
;MPLSFVLICDLLEQAHKQCKSGNKNLNQRVSNWFTQHRRHVDDPGTDASALLSTLLPDKRTDRVYAIQADTLSNIIGRALRLGASRVKELRRYKEAGRGEDLADCVARVLKETPNPMFVGKDALTVEEIDLALNSLAASCRFSSPAVRASQSHSSSRDEILGDLYLRVQAREAKWLTRLILKDFQPVMLDPGHVYQCYDPLLPQILRVQDDFSAALSLLQKLRREPSFRSGMENRGDVLMKHLTPVLGVKVGRPFWLKGRSIRHCMKLGHGRMSCEKKMDGEYCQIHIDLSKGFRCIQIFSKSGKDSTSDRAALHGAIRDSLNIGKPKCKLTRGCILEGELVVYSDKA
;
A
#
# COMPACT_ATOMS: atom_id res chain seq x y z
N MET A 1 -18.80 -13.50 -3.74
CA MET A 1 -18.81 -12.54 -4.85
C MET A 1 -17.78 -11.45 -4.57
N PRO A 2 -17.18 -10.86 -5.61
CA PRO A 2 -16.31 -9.68 -5.48
C PRO A 2 -17.00 -8.55 -4.69
N LEU A 3 -16.20 -7.75 -3.99
CA LEU A 3 -16.72 -6.73 -3.08
C LEU A 3 -17.02 -5.41 -3.81
N SER A 4 -18.26 -4.94 -3.73
CA SER A 4 -18.66 -3.67 -4.35
C SER A 4 -17.91 -2.47 -3.79
N PHE A 5 -17.37 -1.62 -4.67
CA PHE A 5 -16.66 -0.40 -4.31
C PHE A 5 -17.56 0.63 -3.60
N VAL A 6 -18.87 0.58 -3.83
CA VAL A 6 -19.86 1.45 -3.17
C VAL A 6 -19.77 1.32 -1.65
N LEU A 7 -19.56 0.11 -1.12
CA LEU A 7 -19.46 -0.12 0.32
C LEU A 7 -18.24 0.58 0.94
N ILE A 8 -17.13 0.64 0.19
CA ILE A 8 -15.94 1.38 0.62
C ILE A 8 -16.19 2.88 0.54
N CYS A 9 -16.85 3.35 -0.51
CA CYS A 9 -17.23 4.76 -0.66
C CYS A 9 -18.14 5.22 0.48
N ASP A 10 -19.06 4.38 0.95
CA ASP A 10 -19.91 4.69 2.10
C ASP A 10 -19.11 4.84 3.40
N LEU A 11 -18.14 3.96 3.65
CA LEU A 11 -17.20 4.10 4.78
C LEU A 11 -16.45 5.44 4.70
N LEU A 12 -15.82 5.71 3.56
CA LEU A 12 -14.97 6.88 3.36
C LEU A 12 -15.79 8.18 3.42
N GLU A 13 -16.98 8.21 2.83
CA GLU A 13 -17.85 9.39 2.86
C GLU A 13 -18.33 9.70 4.28
N GLN A 14 -18.70 8.67 5.05
CA GLN A 14 -19.07 8.86 6.45
C GLN A 14 -17.87 9.28 7.32
N ALA A 15 -16.70 8.70 7.09
CA ALA A 15 -15.46 9.09 7.76
C ALA A 15 -15.12 10.56 7.46
N HIS A 16 -15.27 10.98 6.21
CA HIS A 16 -15.02 12.36 5.78
C HIS A 16 -15.96 13.36 6.45
N LYS A 17 -17.27 13.03 6.53
CA LYS A 17 -18.25 13.84 7.27
C LYS A 17 -17.87 13.97 8.76
N GLN A 18 -17.42 12.88 9.37
CA GLN A 18 -16.97 12.87 10.76
C GLN A 18 -15.70 13.72 10.97
N CYS A 19 -14.73 13.66 10.07
CA CYS A 19 -13.56 14.54 10.11
C CYS A 19 -13.96 16.02 10.05
N LYS A 20 -14.94 16.38 9.21
CA LYS A 20 -15.45 17.75 9.09
C LYS A 20 -16.19 18.23 10.34
N SER A 21 -16.82 17.33 11.11
CA SER A 21 -17.46 17.69 12.38
C SER A 21 -16.50 17.74 13.57
N GLY A 22 -15.19 17.56 13.35
CA GLY A 22 -14.15 17.64 14.37
C GLY A 22 -13.93 16.35 15.17
N ASN A 23 -14.72 15.29 14.92
CA ASN A 23 -14.55 14.00 15.58
C ASN A 23 -13.49 13.16 14.86
N LYS A 24 -12.41 12.81 15.56
CA LYS A 24 -11.26 12.08 14.98
C LYS A 24 -11.27 10.57 15.23
N ASN A 25 -12.28 10.03 15.93
CA ASN A 25 -12.35 8.58 16.20
C ASN A 25 -12.85 7.80 14.98
N LEU A 26 -12.00 7.68 13.96
CA LEU A 26 -12.28 6.89 12.76
C LEU A 26 -12.24 5.38 13.03
N ASN A 27 -11.49 4.95 14.05
CA ASN A 27 -11.32 3.54 14.40
C ASN A 27 -12.66 2.87 14.73
N GLN A 28 -13.52 3.52 15.52
CA GLN A 28 -14.85 2.97 15.79
C GLN A 28 -15.69 2.78 14.51
N ARG A 29 -15.60 3.73 13.57
CA ARG A 29 -16.32 3.65 12.29
C ARG A 29 -15.80 2.49 11.44
N VAL A 30 -14.49 2.33 11.37
CA VAL A 30 -13.86 1.19 10.67
C VAL A 30 -14.32 -0.12 11.29
N SER A 31 -14.29 -0.26 12.62
CA SER A 31 -14.76 -1.47 13.32
C SER A 31 -16.22 -1.78 13.03
N ASN A 32 -17.09 -0.77 13.07
CA ASN A 32 -18.52 -0.92 12.77
C ASN A 32 -18.72 -1.38 11.32
N TRP A 33 -17.99 -0.80 10.38
CA TRP A 33 -18.08 -1.17 8.97
C TRP A 33 -17.64 -2.62 8.73
N PHE A 34 -16.49 -3.05 9.28
CA PHE A 34 -16.05 -4.44 9.15
C PHE A 34 -17.03 -5.42 9.80
N THR A 35 -17.64 -5.05 10.93
CA THR A 35 -18.67 -5.85 11.59
C THR A 35 -19.93 -5.96 10.72
N GLN A 36 -20.43 -4.83 10.22
CA GLN A 36 -21.64 -4.76 9.41
C GLN A 36 -21.48 -5.53 8.08
N HIS A 37 -20.29 -5.45 7.46
CA HIS A 37 -20.02 -6.06 6.16
C HIS A 37 -19.24 -7.37 6.24
N ARG A 38 -19.13 -7.98 7.44
CA ARG A 38 -18.31 -9.19 7.69
C ARG A 38 -18.57 -10.32 6.69
N ARG A 39 -19.83 -10.57 6.34
CA ARG A 39 -20.23 -11.58 5.35
C ARG A 39 -19.62 -11.34 3.96
N HIS A 40 -19.51 -10.08 3.54
CA HIS A 40 -18.91 -9.74 2.24
C HIS A 40 -17.38 -9.81 2.33
N VAL A 41 -16.78 -9.39 3.45
CA VAL A 41 -15.33 -9.44 3.66
C VAL A 41 -14.81 -10.88 3.74
N ASP A 42 -15.58 -11.78 4.35
CA ASP A 42 -15.24 -13.22 4.47
C ASP A 42 -15.66 -14.07 3.28
N ASP A 43 -16.34 -13.47 2.28
CA ASP A 43 -16.77 -14.21 1.10
C ASP A 43 -15.53 -14.75 0.35
N PRO A 44 -15.50 -16.05 -0.03
CA PRO A 44 -14.38 -16.63 -0.76
C PRO A 44 -14.03 -15.95 -2.09
N GLY A 45 -14.99 -15.20 -2.68
CA GLY A 45 -14.80 -14.43 -3.91
C GLY A 45 -14.28 -13.00 -3.67
N THR A 46 -14.09 -12.57 -2.43
CA THR A 46 -13.50 -11.26 -2.11
C THR A 46 -11.98 -11.38 -2.08
N ASP A 47 -11.29 -10.55 -2.86
CA ASP A 47 -9.84 -10.44 -2.80
C ASP A 47 -9.43 -9.52 -1.64
N ALA A 48 -8.88 -10.12 -0.59
CA ALA A 48 -8.43 -9.40 0.58
C ALA A 48 -7.30 -8.41 0.29
N SER A 49 -6.43 -8.70 -0.68
CA SER A 49 -5.37 -7.79 -1.10
C SER A 49 -5.97 -6.57 -1.81
N ALA A 50 -6.96 -6.77 -2.68
CA ALA A 50 -7.68 -5.67 -3.34
C ALA A 50 -8.42 -4.78 -2.34
N LEU A 51 -9.11 -5.38 -1.36
CA LEU A 51 -9.78 -4.65 -0.27
C LEU A 51 -8.77 -3.81 0.53
N LEU A 52 -7.69 -4.41 1.02
CA LEU A 52 -6.68 -3.71 1.81
C LEU A 52 -5.98 -2.61 1.00
N SER A 53 -5.69 -2.88 -0.27
CA SER A 53 -5.11 -1.90 -1.20
C SER A 53 -6.03 -0.71 -1.46
N THR A 54 -7.34 -0.94 -1.45
CA THR A 54 -8.36 0.10 -1.65
C THR A 54 -8.56 0.94 -0.38
N LEU A 55 -8.52 0.33 0.80
CA LEU A 55 -8.62 1.05 2.08
C LEU A 55 -7.33 1.81 2.45
N LEU A 56 -6.17 1.28 2.06
CA LEU A 56 -4.84 1.78 2.44
C LEU A 56 -3.93 1.94 1.22
N PRO A 57 -4.26 2.84 0.28
CA PRO A 57 -3.53 2.95 -0.98
C PRO A 57 -2.07 3.41 -0.83
N ASP A 58 -1.75 4.12 0.26
CA ASP A 58 -0.39 4.53 0.63
C ASP A 58 0.52 3.33 0.91
N LYS A 59 -0.06 2.17 1.30
CA LYS A 59 0.70 0.93 1.57
C LYS A 59 1.15 0.22 0.31
N ARG A 60 0.52 0.50 -0.85
CA ARG A 60 0.93 -0.03 -2.15
C ARG A 60 2.07 0.77 -2.76
N THR A 61 3.19 0.88 -2.05
CA THR A 61 4.38 1.62 -2.53
C THR A 61 5.07 0.93 -3.71
N ASP A 62 4.76 -0.35 -3.94
CA ASP A 62 5.15 -1.15 -5.08
C ASP A 62 4.52 -0.69 -6.41
N ARG A 63 3.32 -0.10 -6.36
CA ARG A 63 2.58 0.38 -7.53
C ARG A 63 2.73 1.88 -7.73
N VAL A 64 3.41 2.32 -8.79
CA VAL A 64 3.51 3.75 -9.15
C VAL A 64 2.72 4.01 -10.43
N TYR A 65 1.78 4.95 -10.41
CA TYR A 65 0.95 5.23 -11.60
C TYR A 65 1.53 6.32 -12.50
N ALA A 66 2.44 7.16 -11.99
CA ALA A 66 2.91 8.37 -12.68
C ALA A 66 1.76 9.29 -13.15
N ILE A 67 0.72 9.40 -12.31
CA ILE A 67 -0.46 10.23 -12.51
C ILE A 67 -0.53 11.24 -11.38
N GLN A 68 -0.66 12.51 -11.74
CA GLN A 68 -0.89 13.64 -10.84
C GLN A 68 -2.25 14.26 -11.14
N ALA A 69 -2.73 15.15 -10.26
CA ALA A 69 -4.06 15.77 -10.40
C ALA A 69 -4.31 16.36 -11.79
N ASP A 70 -3.33 17.07 -12.36
CA ASP A 70 -3.44 17.67 -13.71
C ASP A 70 -3.62 16.63 -14.81
N THR A 71 -2.81 15.57 -14.78
CA THR A 71 -2.90 14.47 -15.74
C THR A 71 -4.23 13.75 -15.59
N LEU A 72 -4.67 13.48 -14.36
CA LEU A 72 -5.93 12.81 -14.07
C LEU A 72 -7.13 13.66 -14.50
N SER A 73 -7.11 14.97 -14.22
CA SER A 73 -8.12 15.93 -14.66
C SER A 73 -8.29 15.89 -16.19
N ASN A 74 -7.19 15.85 -16.95
CA ASN A 74 -7.25 15.75 -18.40
C ASN A 74 -7.83 14.41 -18.87
N ILE A 75 -7.46 13.29 -18.24
CA ILE A 75 -7.99 11.96 -18.55
C ILE A 75 -9.51 11.92 -18.30
N ILE A 76 -9.96 12.39 -17.14
CA ILE A 76 -11.39 12.45 -16.79
C ILE A 76 -12.16 13.33 -17.77
N GLY A 77 -11.63 14.50 -18.10
CA GLY A 77 -12.25 15.42 -19.06
C GLY A 77 -12.47 14.79 -20.43
N ARG A 78 -11.49 14.00 -20.91
CA ARG A 78 -11.61 13.24 -22.17
C ARG A 78 -12.58 12.08 -22.05
N ALA A 79 -12.47 11.26 -21.00
CA ALA A 79 -13.31 10.08 -20.79
C ALA A 79 -14.80 10.44 -20.72
N LEU A 80 -15.13 11.49 -19.96
CA LEU A 80 -16.51 11.96 -19.80
C LEU A 80 -16.98 12.90 -20.93
N ARG A 81 -16.15 13.12 -21.96
CA ARG A 81 -16.43 14.00 -23.12
C ARG A 81 -16.92 15.39 -22.69
N LEU A 82 -16.25 15.98 -21.71
CA LEU A 82 -16.67 17.26 -21.13
C LEU A 82 -16.43 18.42 -22.09
N GLY A 83 -17.44 19.27 -22.29
CA GLY A 83 -17.30 20.55 -22.98
C GLY A 83 -16.48 21.56 -22.17
N ALA A 84 -16.05 22.65 -22.83
CA ALA A 84 -15.13 23.65 -22.26
C ALA A 84 -15.57 24.21 -20.90
N SER A 85 -16.87 24.49 -20.71
CA SER A 85 -17.41 24.98 -19.44
C SER A 85 -17.25 23.96 -18.30
N ARG A 86 -17.51 22.68 -18.56
CA ARG A 86 -17.36 21.60 -17.57
C ARG A 86 -15.89 21.23 -17.33
N VAL A 87 -15.03 21.36 -18.32
CA VAL A 87 -13.58 21.27 -18.13
C VAL A 87 -13.07 22.40 -17.23
N LYS A 88 -13.63 23.61 -17.36
CA LYS A 88 -13.32 24.72 -16.45
C LYS A 88 -13.76 24.38 -15.02
N GLU A 89 -14.96 23.84 -14.84
CA GLU A 89 -15.46 23.39 -13.53
C GLU A 89 -14.57 22.30 -12.90
N LEU A 90 -14.16 21.32 -13.71
CA LEU A 90 -13.25 20.25 -13.29
C LEU A 90 -11.89 20.78 -12.82
N ARG A 91 -11.42 21.92 -13.36
CA ARG A 91 -10.11 22.51 -13.04
C ARG A 91 -10.14 23.52 -11.89
N ARG A 92 -11.28 23.71 -11.22
CA ARG A 92 -11.40 24.69 -10.13
C ARG A 92 -10.61 24.35 -8.88
N TYR A 93 -10.15 23.12 -8.72
CA TYR A 93 -9.20 22.76 -7.65
C TYR A 93 -7.87 23.54 -7.75
N LYS A 94 -7.57 24.14 -8.91
CA LYS A 94 -6.41 25.01 -9.10
C LYS A 94 -6.61 26.44 -8.59
N GLU A 95 -7.85 26.84 -8.33
CA GLU A 95 -8.17 28.18 -7.86
C GLU A 95 -7.78 28.32 -6.38
N ALA A 96 -6.89 29.27 -6.09
CA ALA A 96 -6.39 29.48 -4.73
C ALA A 96 -7.54 29.82 -3.76
N GLY A 97 -7.47 29.29 -2.54
CA GLY A 97 -8.39 29.63 -1.44
C GLY A 97 -9.73 28.88 -1.43
N ARG A 98 -10.00 27.97 -2.37
CA ARG A 98 -11.28 27.22 -2.39
C ARG A 98 -11.33 26.04 -1.44
N GLY A 99 -10.17 25.46 -1.11
CA GLY A 99 -10.09 24.29 -0.21
C GLY A 99 -10.73 23.02 -0.79
N GLU A 100 -10.87 22.95 -2.12
CA GLU A 100 -11.41 21.81 -2.86
C GLU A 100 -10.28 21.10 -3.61
N ASP A 101 -10.30 19.78 -3.61
CA ASP A 101 -9.39 18.97 -4.43
C ASP A 101 -10.04 18.60 -5.78
N LEU A 102 -9.28 17.90 -6.64
CA LEU A 102 -9.80 17.39 -7.91
C LEU A 102 -11.02 16.48 -7.70
N ALA A 103 -11.03 15.67 -6.64
CA ALA A 103 -12.08 14.70 -6.39
C ALA A 103 -13.43 15.39 -6.07
N ASP A 104 -13.40 16.48 -5.33
CA ASP A 104 -14.57 17.31 -5.07
C ASP A 104 -15.11 17.94 -6.37
N CYS A 105 -14.22 18.39 -7.26
CA CYS A 105 -14.59 18.93 -8.57
C CYS A 105 -15.22 17.86 -9.48
N VAL A 106 -14.65 16.65 -9.52
CA VAL A 106 -15.20 15.51 -10.28
C VAL A 106 -16.60 15.15 -9.80
N ALA A 107 -16.80 15.04 -8.48
CA ALA A 107 -18.12 14.77 -7.91
C ALA A 107 -19.14 15.84 -8.28
N ARG A 108 -18.75 17.12 -8.32
CA ARG A 108 -19.68 18.19 -8.71
C ARG A 108 -20.11 18.04 -10.16
N VAL A 109 -19.17 17.84 -11.09
CA VAL A 109 -19.47 17.63 -12.52
C VAL A 109 -20.45 16.45 -12.70
N LEU A 110 -20.21 15.34 -11.99
CA LEU A 110 -21.07 14.15 -12.09
C LEU A 110 -22.39 14.27 -11.32
N LYS A 111 -22.56 15.23 -10.40
CA LYS A 111 -23.88 15.54 -9.82
C LYS A 111 -24.78 16.26 -10.82
N GLU A 112 -24.19 17.14 -11.62
CA GLU A 112 -24.92 17.89 -12.65
C GLU A 112 -25.16 17.05 -13.90
N THR A 113 -24.23 16.16 -14.25
CA THR A 113 -24.37 15.20 -15.35
C THR A 113 -24.06 13.78 -14.87
N PRO A 114 -25.03 13.09 -14.23
CA PRO A 114 -24.81 11.74 -13.74
C PRO A 114 -24.53 10.74 -14.85
N ASN A 115 -23.63 9.81 -14.57
CA ASN A 115 -23.43 8.62 -15.39
C ASN A 115 -24.63 7.65 -15.24
N PRO A 116 -24.80 6.67 -16.15
CA PRO A 116 -25.70 5.56 -15.93
C PRO A 116 -25.42 4.84 -14.60
N MET A 117 -26.49 4.40 -13.93
CA MET A 117 -26.36 3.64 -12.68
C MET A 117 -26.08 2.17 -12.99
N PHE A 118 -24.96 1.66 -12.49
CA PHE A 118 -24.60 0.25 -12.56
C PHE A 118 -24.79 -0.38 -11.17
N VAL A 119 -25.60 -1.43 -11.10
CA VAL A 119 -26.01 -2.08 -9.82
C VAL A 119 -25.82 -3.60 -9.89
N GLY A 120 -25.79 -4.25 -8.74
CA GLY A 120 -25.68 -5.70 -8.67
C GLY A 120 -24.37 -6.19 -9.29
N LYS A 121 -24.46 -7.07 -10.29
CA LYS A 121 -23.29 -7.67 -10.95
C LYS A 121 -22.49 -6.70 -11.81
N ASP A 122 -23.12 -5.61 -12.26
CA ASP A 122 -22.46 -4.61 -13.13
C ASP A 122 -21.79 -3.49 -12.32
N ALA A 123 -22.08 -3.42 -11.02
CA ALA A 123 -21.49 -2.44 -10.11
C ALA A 123 -19.98 -2.65 -10.02
N LEU A 124 -19.23 -1.55 -10.02
CA LEU A 124 -17.78 -1.61 -9.93
C LEU A 124 -17.31 -2.20 -8.60
N THR A 125 -16.37 -3.13 -8.66
CA THR A 125 -15.83 -3.87 -7.51
C THR A 125 -14.42 -3.40 -7.15
N VAL A 126 -13.98 -3.68 -5.91
CA VAL A 126 -12.61 -3.36 -5.48
C VAL A 126 -11.58 -4.19 -6.26
N GLU A 127 -11.94 -5.41 -6.67
CA GLU A 127 -11.11 -6.31 -7.47
C GLU A 127 -10.89 -5.76 -8.88
N GLU A 128 -11.95 -5.29 -9.56
CA GLU A 128 -11.82 -4.64 -10.87
C GLU A 128 -10.92 -3.40 -10.80
N ILE A 129 -11.08 -2.57 -9.75
CA ILE A 129 -10.24 -1.40 -9.54
C ILE A 129 -8.80 -1.81 -9.27
N ASP A 130 -8.55 -2.81 -8.43
CA ASP A 130 -7.20 -3.29 -8.11
C ASP A 130 -6.48 -3.78 -9.36
N LEU A 131 -7.16 -4.55 -10.22
CA LEU A 131 -6.65 -5.03 -11.50
C LEU A 131 -6.34 -3.87 -12.47
N ALA A 132 -7.23 -2.88 -12.58
CA ALA A 132 -7.02 -1.70 -13.40
C ALA A 132 -5.81 -0.89 -12.93
N LEU A 133 -5.70 -0.63 -11.63
CA LEU A 133 -4.58 0.08 -11.02
C LEU A 133 -3.27 -0.71 -11.13
N ASN A 134 -3.31 -2.03 -11.01
CA ASN A 134 -2.15 -2.89 -11.23
C ASN A 134 -1.67 -2.80 -12.69
N SER A 135 -2.59 -2.80 -13.66
CA SER A 135 -2.27 -2.66 -15.08
C SER A 135 -1.60 -1.32 -15.39
N LEU A 136 -2.11 -0.22 -14.81
CA LEU A 136 -1.47 1.09 -14.90
C LEU A 136 -0.05 1.05 -14.31
N ALA A 137 0.10 0.48 -13.11
CA ALA A 137 1.38 0.40 -12.44
C ALA A 137 2.39 -0.49 -13.20
N ALA A 138 1.95 -1.57 -13.82
CA ALA A 138 2.82 -2.48 -14.58
C ALA A 138 3.49 -1.77 -15.77
N SER A 139 2.78 -0.83 -16.41
CA SER A 139 3.31 0.00 -17.50
C SER A 139 4.28 1.11 -17.04
N CYS A 140 4.36 1.37 -15.73
CA CYS A 140 5.18 2.44 -15.18
C CYS A 140 6.58 1.94 -14.81
N ARG A 141 7.62 2.55 -15.38
CA ARG A 141 9.02 2.21 -15.09
C ARG A 141 9.42 2.37 -13.62
N PHE A 142 8.68 3.17 -12.85
CA PHE A 142 8.98 3.47 -11.45
C PHE A 142 8.30 2.49 -10.47
N SER A 143 7.42 1.62 -10.94
CA SER A 143 6.85 0.53 -10.13
C SER A 143 7.89 -0.55 -9.83
N SER A 144 7.59 -1.37 -8.83
CA SER A 144 8.47 -2.48 -8.46
C SER A 144 8.69 -3.45 -9.63
N PRO A 145 9.85 -4.14 -9.69
CA PRO A 145 10.10 -5.13 -10.74
C PRO A 145 9.02 -6.21 -10.83
N ALA A 146 8.48 -6.66 -9.69
CA ALA A 146 7.41 -7.66 -9.63
C ALA A 146 6.10 -7.15 -10.25
N VAL A 147 5.70 -5.91 -9.95
CA VAL A 147 4.50 -5.30 -10.55
C VAL A 147 4.69 -5.13 -12.06
N ARG A 148 5.86 -4.66 -12.50
CA ARG A 148 6.17 -4.52 -13.94
C ARG A 148 6.16 -5.85 -14.69
N ALA A 149 6.55 -6.94 -14.05
CA ALA A 149 6.52 -8.27 -14.65
C ALA A 149 5.09 -8.82 -14.84
N SER A 150 4.08 -8.24 -14.18
CA SER A 150 2.67 -8.63 -14.31
C SER A 150 1.95 -8.01 -15.52
N GLN A 151 2.66 -7.31 -16.39
CA GLN A 151 2.07 -6.65 -17.56
C GLN A 151 1.49 -7.70 -18.53
N SER A 152 0.15 -7.75 -18.62
CA SER A 152 -0.56 -8.70 -19.51
C SER A 152 -1.10 -8.05 -20.79
N HIS A 153 -1.47 -6.76 -20.76
CA HIS A 153 -2.13 -6.07 -21.88
C HIS A 153 -1.63 -4.64 -22.12
N SER A 154 -1.81 -4.16 -23.35
CA SER A 154 -1.37 -2.84 -23.84
C SER A 154 -2.49 -1.79 -23.87
N SER A 155 -3.44 -1.84 -22.94
CA SER A 155 -4.50 -0.82 -22.88
C SER A 155 -3.91 0.53 -22.52
N SER A 156 -4.42 1.59 -23.15
CA SER A 156 -3.96 2.94 -22.82
C SER A 156 -4.43 3.34 -21.42
N ARG A 157 -3.66 4.20 -20.75
CA ARG A 157 -4.05 4.75 -19.44
C ARG A 157 -5.41 5.46 -19.51
N ASP A 158 -5.70 6.11 -20.63
CA ASP A 158 -6.95 6.82 -20.88
C ASP A 158 -8.13 5.85 -20.97
N GLU A 159 -7.99 4.71 -21.64
CA GLU A 159 -9.00 3.64 -21.67
C GLU A 159 -9.24 3.06 -20.27
N ILE A 160 -8.18 2.62 -19.60
CA ILE A 160 -8.28 1.95 -18.28
C ILE A 160 -9.02 2.84 -17.29
N LEU A 161 -8.63 4.11 -17.19
CA LEU A 161 -9.28 5.02 -16.24
C LEU A 161 -10.63 5.50 -16.75
N GLY A 162 -10.79 5.70 -18.06
CA GLY A 162 -12.05 6.11 -18.65
C GLY A 162 -13.17 5.12 -18.36
N ASP A 163 -12.90 3.82 -18.53
CA ASP A 163 -13.85 2.75 -18.25
C ASP A 163 -14.31 2.74 -16.79
N LEU A 164 -13.40 3.02 -15.84
CA LEU A 164 -13.77 3.16 -14.44
C LEU A 164 -14.66 4.40 -14.22
N TYR A 165 -14.25 5.56 -14.75
CA TYR A 165 -14.96 6.82 -14.53
C TYR A 165 -16.35 6.86 -15.17
N LEU A 166 -16.58 6.11 -16.26
CA LEU A 166 -17.89 5.99 -16.90
C LEU A 166 -18.88 5.13 -16.09
N ARG A 167 -18.39 4.27 -15.18
CA ARG A 167 -19.21 3.32 -14.40
C ARG A 167 -19.51 3.75 -12.98
N VAL A 168 -19.00 4.90 -12.55
CA VAL A 168 -19.14 5.40 -11.17
C VAL A 168 -20.09 6.60 -11.09
N GLN A 169 -20.83 6.68 -9.98
CA GLN A 169 -21.62 7.86 -9.63
C GLN A 169 -20.73 8.91 -8.95
N ALA A 170 -21.28 10.11 -8.70
CA ALA A 170 -20.50 11.25 -8.21
C ALA A 170 -19.67 10.97 -6.94
N ARG A 171 -20.24 10.25 -5.96
CA ARG A 171 -19.55 9.92 -4.69
C ARG A 171 -18.41 8.95 -4.93
N GLU A 172 -18.65 7.91 -5.72
CA GLU A 172 -17.71 6.88 -6.08
C GLU A 172 -16.56 7.47 -6.90
N ALA A 173 -16.86 8.37 -7.84
CA ALA A 173 -15.85 9.07 -8.63
C ALA A 173 -14.92 9.94 -7.78
N LYS A 174 -15.45 10.60 -6.73
CA LYS A 174 -14.63 11.32 -5.75
C LYS A 174 -13.65 10.38 -5.06
N TRP A 175 -14.12 9.26 -4.52
CA TRP A 175 -13.25 8.33 -3.81
C TRP A 175 -12.30 7.57 -4.72
N LEU A 176 -12.71 7.26 -5.96
CA LEU A 176 -11.84 6.70 -6.99
C LEU A 176 -10.71 7.68 -7.35
N THR A 177 -11.02 8.98 -7.49
CA THR A 177 -10.02 10.02 -7.76
C THR A 177 -8.98 10.10 -6.64
N ARG A 178 -9.44 10.12 -5.39
CA ARG A 178 -8.54 10.09 -4.23
C ARG A 178 -7.74 8.80 -4.11
N LEU A 179 -8.33 7.66 -4.47
CA LEU A 179 -7.66 6.36 -4.51
C LEU A 179 -6.53 6.33 -5.55
N ILE A 180 -6.78 6.81 -6.78
CA ILE A 180 -5.77 6.89 -7.85
C ILE A 180 -4.63 7.83 -7.43
N LEU A 181 -4.94 8.96 -6.82
CA LEU A 181 -3.94 9.91 -6.32
C LEU A 181 -3.28 9.45 -5.01
N LYS A 182 -3.77 8.37 -4.41
CA LYS A 182 -3.35 7.82 -3.10
C LYS A 182 -3.42 8.84 -1.97
N ASP A 183 -4.42 9.70 -2.01
CA ASP A 183 -4.62 10.74 -1.02
C ASP A 183 -6.10 10.82 -0.58
N PHE A 184 -6.39 10.20 0.57
CA PHE A 184 -7.72 10.23 1.18
C PHE A 184 -7.96 11.41 2.11
N GLN A 185 -7.04 12.38 2.20
CA GLN A 185 -7.18 13.49 3.14
C GLN A 185 -8.55 14.19 3.03
N PRO A 186 -9.12 14.61 4.18
CA PRO A 186 -8.62 14.47 5.55
C PRO A 186 -8.84 13.08 6.20
N VAL A 187 -9.38 12.09 5.48
CA VAL A 187 -9.64 10.74 6.02
C VAL A 187 -8.33 9.96 6.12
N MET A 188 -7.81 9.82 7.34
CA MET A 188 -6.59 9.06 7.63
C MET A 188 -6.96 7.80 8.42
N LEU A 189 -7.09 6.67 7.71
CA LEU A 189 -7.35 5.38 8.36
C LEU A 189 -6.06 4.87 9.01
N ASP A 190 -6.15 4.38 10.25
CA ASP A 190 -5.02 3.71 10.91
C ASP A 190 -4.81 2.32 10.30
N PRO A 191 -3.66 2.05 9.64
CA PRO A 191 -3.40 0.75 9.04
C PRO A 191 -3.45 -0.38 10.06
N GLY A 192 -2.90 -0.17 11.26
CA GLY A 192 -2.88 -1.18 12.31
C GLY A 192 -4.29 -1.61 12.72
N HIS A 193 -5.19 -0.64 12.89
CA HIS A 193 -6.59 -0.88 13.21
C HIS A 193 -7.36 -1.54 12.06
N VAL A 194 -7.12 -1.13 10.80
CA VAL A 194 -7.73 -1.77 9.62
C VAL A 194 -7.31 -3.24 9.53
N TYR A 195 -6.01 -3.53 9.69
CA TYR A 195 -5.50 -4.89 9.68
C TYR A 195 -6.13 -5.74 10.78
N GLN A 196 -6.22 -5.20 12.01
CA GLN A 196 -6.84 -5.87 13.15
C GLN A 196 -8.33 -6.17 12.90
N CYS A 197 -9.06 -5.25 12.29
CA CYS A 197 -10.48 -5.45 11.95
C CYS A 197 -10.67 -6.50 10.84
N TYR A 198 -9.71 -6.61 9.90
CA TYR A 198 -9.73 -7.66 8.90
C TYR A 198 -9.43 -9.04 9.53
N ASP A 199 -8.30 -9.18 10.21
CA ASP A 199 -7.90 -10.37 10.98
C ASP A 199 -6.97 -9.99 12.15
N PRO A 200 -7.21 -10.48 13.38
CA PRO A 200 -6.39 -10.17 14.55
C PRO A 200 -4.90 -10.49 14.45
N LEU A 201 -4.49 -11.43 13.57
CA LEU A 201 -3.07 -11.80 13.40
C LEU A 201 -2.38 -10.99 12.31
N LEU A 202 -3.14 -10.36 11.42
CA LEU A 202 -2.58 -9.65 10.28
C LEU A 202 -1.60 -8.52 10.68
N PRO A 203 -1.84 -7.72 11.75
CA PRO A 203 -0.86 -6.73 12.20
C PRO A 203 0.50 -7.36 12.57
N GLN A 204 0.50 -8.53 13.21
CA GLN A 204 1.73 -9.21 13.62
C GLN A 204 2.45 -9.81 12.40
N ILE A 205 1.68 -10.37 11.46
CA ILE A 205 2.22 -10.91 10.21
C ILE A 205 2.90 -9.80 9.40
N LEU A 206 2.21 -8.68 9.17
CA LEU A 206 2.73 -7.56 8.37
C LEU A 206 3.95 -6.87 8.99
N ARG A 207 4.18 -7.02 10.31
CA ARG A 207 5.43 -6.56 10.93
C ARG A 207 6.65 -7.36 10.49
N VAL A 208 6.48 -8.59 10.03
CA VAL A 208 7.58 -9.49 9.62
C VAL A 208 7.60 -9.70 8.11
N GLN A 209 6.43 -9.72 7.48
CA GLN A 209 6.22 -9.88 6.04
C GLN A 209 5.38 -8.70 5.55
N ASP A 210 6.02 -7.54 5.34
CA ASP A 210 5.41 -6.25 4.98
C ASP A 210 5.00 -6.20 3.49
N ASP A 211 4.19 -7.17 3.09
CA ASP A 211 3.59 -7.33 1.76
C ASP A 211 2.23 -8.04 1.91
N PHE A 212 1.19 -7.51 1.26
CA PHE A 212 -0.16 -8.08 1.42
C PHE A 212 -0.26 -9.50 0.87
N SER A 213 0.37 -9.81 -0.27
CA SER A 213 0.28 -11.15 -0.86
C SER A 213 0.97 -12.19 0.03
N ALA A 214 2.17 -11.89 0.51
CA ALA A 214 2.90 -12.75 1.43
C ALA A 214 2.15 -12.93 2.77
N ALA A 215 1.68 -11.83 3.35
CA ALA A 215 0.97 -11.85 4.63
C ALA A 215 -0.35 -12.64 4.58
N LEU A 216 -1.14 -12.43 3.53
CA LEU A 216 -2.41 -13.14 3.34
C LEU A 216 -2.20 -14.62 3.01
N SER A 217 -1.13 -14.95 2.27
CA SER A 217 -0.74 -16.34 2.01
C SER A 217 -0.36 -17.07 3.30
N LEU A 218 0.43 -16.44 4.18
CA LEU A 218 0.74 -16.99 5.49
C LEU A 218 -0.51 -17.14 6.35
N LEU A 219 -1.38 -16.12 6.38
CA LEU A 219 -2.64 -16.17 7.13
C LEU A 219 -3.53 -17.33 6.65
N GLN A 220 -3.63 -17.55 5.34
CA GLN A 220 -4.39 -18.67 4.78
C GLN A 220 -3.77 -20.02 5.16
N LYS A 221 -2.44 -20.13 5.15
CA LYS A 221 -1.73 -21.34 5.61
C LYS A 221 -2.05 -21.62 7.09
N LEU A 222 -1.97 -20.61 7.96
CA LEU A 222 -2.29 -20.75 9.38
C LEU A 222 -3.72 -21.23 9.61
N ARG A 223 -4.70 -20.73 8.85
CA ARG A 223 -6.11 -21.17 8.94
C ARG A 223 -6.35 -22.63 8.50
N ARG A 224 -5.42 -23.20 7.72
CA ARG A 224 -5.46 -24.61 7.29
C ARG A 224 -4.79 -25.54 8.29
N GLU A 225 -3.95 -25.03 9.21
CA GLU A 225 -3.30 -25.84 10.23
C GLU A 225 -4.33 -26.38 11.25
N PRO A 226 -4.39 -27.70 11.50
CA PRO A 226 -5.34 -28.30 12.45
C PRO A 226 -5.20 -27.76 13.88
N SER A 227 -3.95 -27.53 14.31
CA SER A 227 -3.62 -26.98 15.64
C SER A 227 -4.18 -25.57 15.85
N PHE A 228 -4.32 -24.79 14.77
CA PHE A 228 -4.91 -23.46 14.80
C PHE A 228 -6.44 -23.48 14.95
N ARG A 229 -7.09 -24.55 14.47
CA ARG A 229 -8.54 -24.75 14.57
C ARG A 229 -8.98 -25.24 15.95
N SER A 230 -8.06 -25.82 16.73
CA SER A 230 -8.36 -26.51 17.99
C SER A 230 -8.57 -25.60 19.20
N GLY A 231 -8.30 -24.28 19.12
CA GLY A 231 -8.55 -23.36 20.24
C GLY A 231 -7.75 -22.05 20.18
N MET A 232 -8.24 -21.00 20.85
CA MET A 232 -7.64 -19.65 20.86
C MET A 232 -6.29 -19.59 21.58
N GLU A 233 -6.10 -20.41 22.62
CA GLU A 233 -4.92 -20.39 23.51
C GLU A 233 -3.61 -20.77 22.78
N ASN A 234 -3.67 -21.55 21.70
CA ASN A 234 -2.51 -22.01 20.95
C ASN A 234 -2.19 -21.18 19.69
N ARG A 235 -3.01 -20.17 19.35
CA ARG A 235 -2.84 -19.41 18.10
C ARG A 235 -1.55 -18.60 18.06
N GLY A 236 -1.12 -18.07 19.22
CA GLY A 236 0.15 -17.33 19.35
C GLY A 236 1.36 -18.24 19.07
N ASP A 237 1.39 -19.41 19.68
CA ASP A 237 2.48 -20.38 19.50
C ASP A 237 2.56 -20.91 18.07
N VAL A 238 1.41 -21.21 17.46
CA VAL A 238 1.35 -21.63 16.06
C VAL A 238 1.82 -20.50 15.14
N LEU A 239 1.41 -19.26 15.39
CA LEU A 239 1.91 -18.11 14.63
C LEU A 239 3.44 -18.00 14.76
N MET A 240 3.99 -18.05 15.97
CA MET A 240 5.43 -17.94 16.20
C MET A 240 6.25 -19.05 15.52
N LYS A 241 5.68 -20.25 15.34
CA LYS A 241 6.31 -21.34 14.59
C LYS A 241 6.44 -21.06 13.08
N HIS A 242 5.53 -20.29 12.50
CA HIS A 242 5.49 -20.03 11.07
C HIS A 242 5.91 -18.62 10.67
N LEU A 243 5.81 -17.66 11.59
CA LEU A 243 6.11 -16.26 11.37
C LEU A 243 7.62 -16.06 11.30
N THR A 244 8.14 -16.12 10.07
CA THR A 244 9.56 -15.95 9.78
C THR A 244 9.73 -14.93 8.65
N PRO A 245 10.83 -14.14 8.66
CA PRO A 245 11.20 -13.32 7.51
C PRO A 245 11.37 -14.17 6.25
N VAL A 246 10.95 -13.64 5.10
CA VAL A 246 11.05 -14.32 3.81
C VAL A 246 11.93 -13.50 2.88
N LEU A 247 12.89 -14.13 2.20
CA LEU A 247 13.75 -13.45 1.23
C LEU A 247 12.91 -12.87 0.09
N GLY A 248 13.15 -11.59 -0.23
CA GLY A 248 12.37 -10.84 -1.21
C GLY A 248 11.03 -10.31 -0.72
N VAL A 249 10.68 -10.51 0.56
CA VAL A 249 9.56 -9.84 1.22
C VAL A 249 10.12 -8.94 2.31
N LYS A 250 9.88 -7.64 2.20
CA LYS A 250 10.39 -6.66 3.18
C LYS A 250 9.95 -7.01 4.60
N VAL A 251 10.86 -6.92 5.54
CA VAL A 251 10.56 -6.94 6.98
C VAL A 251 10.07 -5.57 7.42
N GLY A 252 9.00 -5.54 8.20
CA GLY A 252 8.43 -4.30 8.74
C GLY A 252 9.42 -3.59 9.65
N ARG A 253 9.47 -2.25 9.55
CA ARG A 253 10.41 -1.46 10.36
C ARG A 253 9.94 -1.41 11.81
N PRO A 254 10.85 -1.53 12.79
CA PRO A 254 10.52 -1.33 14.19
C PRO A 254 10.09 0.13 14.44
N PHE A 255 9.23 0.30 15.45
CA PHE A 255 8.85 1.61 15.94
C PHE A 255 9.92 2.17 16.86
N TRP A 256 10.36 3.40 16.62
CA TRP A 256 11.40 4.06 17.40
C TRP A 256 10.80 5.14 18.29
N LEU A 257 11.10 5.07 19.59
CA LEU A 257 10.75 6.12 20.54
C LEU A 257 11.80 7.24 20.48
N LYS A 258 11.36 8.48 20.23
CA LYS A 258 12.25 9.64 20.21
C LYS A 258 12.57 10.08 21.63
N GLY A 259 13.79 9.82 22.08
CA GLY A 259 14.37 10.42 23.28
C GLY A 259 14.43 11.94 23.17
N ARG A 260 14.22 12.65 24.29
CA ARG A 260 14.23 14.13 24.36
C ARG A 260 15.36 14.68 25.24
N SER A 261 16.03 13.81 25.97
CA SER A 261 17.22 14.06 26.78
C SER A 261 17.81 12.72 27.20
N ILE A 262 19.07 12.68 27.66
CA ILE A 262 19.68 11.46 28.19
C ILE A 262 18.85 10.89 29.34
N ARG A 263 18.39 11.75 30.26
CA ARG A 263 17.49 11.35 31.36
C ARG A 263 16.19 10.74 30.85
N HIS A 264 15.61 11.27 29.76
CA HIS A 264 14.42 10.68 29.15
C HIS A 264 14.73 9.31 28.55
N CYS A 265 15.85 9.15 27.84
CA CYS A 265 16.26 7.85 27.30
C CYS A 265 16.43 6.78 28.40
N MET A 266 17.04 7.15 29.54
CA MET A 266 17.19 6.26 30.70
C MET A 266 15.86 5.92 31.40
N LYS A 267 14.79 6.70 31.16
CA LYS A 267 13.44 6.38 31.61
C LYS A 267 12.68 5.50 30.61
N LEU A 268 12.95 5.67 29.31
CA LEU A 268 12.33 4.87 28.24
C LEU A 268 12.92 3.46 28.15
N GLY A 269 14.23 3.34 28.36
CA GLY A 269 14.95 2.08 28.34
C GLY A 269 15.34 1.62 29.74
N HIS A 270 15.44 0.31 29.93
CA HIS A 270 15.90 -0.30 31.17
C HIS A 270 16.92 -1.39 30.86
N GLY A 271 17.86 -1.63 31.78
CA GLY A 271 18.89 -2.67 31.64
C GLY A 271 20.04 -2.28 30.69
N ARG A 272 20.67 -3.31 30.12
CA ARG A 272 21.83 -3.16 29.21
C ARG A 272 21.35 -2.73 27.83
N MET A 273 21.90 -1.63 27.31
CA MET A 273 21.54 -1.06 26.01
C MET A 273 22.76 -1.01 25.09
N SER A 274 22.54 -1.30 23.79
CA SER A 274 23.50 -0.99 22.73
C SER A 274 23.36 0.48 22.35
N CYS A 275 24.48 1.18 22.18
CA CYS A 275 24.51 2.55 21.71
C CYS A 275 25.21 2.58 20.35
N GLU A 276 24.49 2.99 19.31
CA GLU A 276 24.99 3.03 17.94
C GLU A 276 25.00 4.47 17.41
N LYS A 277 25.98 4.79 16.56
CA LYS A 277 26.04 6.08 15.90
C LYS A 277 24.87 6.19 14.91
N LYS A 278 23.99 7.17 15.11
CA LYS A 278 22.96 7.48 14.12
C LYS A 278 23.63 8.05 12.86
N MET A 279 23.57 7.29 11.78
CA MET A 279 23.97 7.77 10.46
C MET A 279 22.85 8.65 9.88
N ASP A 280 23.24 9.67 9.12
CA ASP A 280 22.29 10.54 8.41
C ASP A 280 22.37 10.23 6.92
N GLY A 281 21.56 9.27 6.51
CA GLY A 281 21.54 8.73 5.16
C GLY A 281 20.16 8.21 4.78
N GLU A 282 20.12 7.37 3.77
CA GLU A 282 18.89 6.69 3.36
C GLU A 282 18.82 5.27 3.91
N TYR A 283 17.82 4.99 4.73
CA TYR A 283 17.53 3.62 5.14
C TYR A 283 17.34 2.70 3.93
N CYS A 284 17.98 1.53 4.00
CA CYS A 284 17.81 0.44 3.07
C CYS A 284 17.71 -0.90 3.80
N GLN A 285 16.89 -1.80 3.26
CA GLN A 285 16.83 -3.19 3.68
C GLN A 285 17.23 -4.07 2.48
N ILE A 286 18.29 -4.85 2.63
CA ILE A 286 18.93 -5.61 1.57
C ILE A 286 18.64 -7.08 1.79
N HIS A 287 17.94 -7.70 0.84
CA HIS A 287 17.71 -9.13 0.81
C HIS A 287 18.68 -9.75 -0.19
N ILE A 288 19.42 -10.76 0.27
CA ILE A 288 20.31 -11.58 -0.54
C ILE A 288 19.69 -12.97 -0.65
N ASP A 289 19.36 -13.39 -1.87
CA ASP A 289 18.82 -14.70 -2.17
C ASP A 289 19.68 -15.40 -3.23
N LEU A 290 20.56 -16.29 -2.79
CA LEU A 290 21.54 -16.94 -3.65
C LEU A 290 20.88 -17.85 -4.70
N SER A 291 19.64 -18.31 -4.47
CA SER A 291 18.90 -19.12 -5.45
C SER A 291 18.58 -18.35 -6.74
N LYS A 292 18.57 -17.02 -6.70
CA LYS A 292 18.30 -16.15 -7.86
C LYS A 292 19.55 -15.83 -8.69
N GLY A 293 20.69 -16.45 -8.39
CA GLY A 293 21.94 -16.30 -9.14
C GLY A 293 22.42 -14.85 -9.22
N PHE A 294 22.64 -14.32 -10.43
CA PHE A 294 23.08 -12.93 -10.59
C PHE A 294 22.05 -11.88 -10.14
N ARG A 295 20.76 -12.25 -10.02
CA ARG A 295 19.71 -11.37 -9.50
C ARG A 295 19.43 -11.61 -8.01
N CYS A 296 20.42 -12.05 -7.26
CA CYS A 296 20.31 -12.36 -5.84
C CYS A 296 20.11 -11.15 -4.92
N ILE A 297 20.35 -9.92 -5.38
CA ILE A 297 20.25 -8.71 -4.56
C ILE A 297 18.90 -8.05 -4.80
N GLN A 298 18.17 -7.78 -3.72
CA GLN A 298 16.97 -6.97 -3.72
C GLN A 298 17.06 -5.92 -2.61
N ILE A 299 16.74 -4.66 -2.90
CA ILE A 299 16.93 -3.55 -1.96
C ILE A 299 15.63 -2.77 -1.81
N PHE A 300 15.09 -2.73 -0.59
CA PHE A 300 13.90 -1.95 -0.25
C PHE A 300 14.29 -0.60 0.37
N SER A 301 13.52 0.44 0.05
CA SER A 301 13.60 1.75 0.70
C SER A 301 12.86 1.78 2.04
N LYS A 302 12.99 2.90 2.76
CA LYS A 302 12.24 3.19 3.99
C LYS A 302 10.73 3.02 3.84
N SER A 303 10.17 3.43 2.70
CA SER A 303 8.72 3.34 2.43
C SER A 303 8.27 1.92 2.08
N GLY A 304 9.21 1.03 1.76
CA GLY A 304 8.95 -0.35 1.33
C GLY A 304 8.95 -0.57 -0.18
N LYS A 305 9.20 0.49 -0.97
CA LYS A 305 9.39 0.35 -2.41
C LYS A 305 10.65 -0.49 -2.71
N ASP A 306 10.51 -1.48 -3.59
CA ASP A 306 11.65 -2.14 -4.23
C ASP A 306 12.41 -1.12 -5.08
N SER A 307 13.59 -0.75 -4.61
CA SER A 307 14.49 0.26 -5.20
C SER A 307 15.79 -0.40 -5.69
N THR A 308 15.74 -1.69 -6.00
CA THR A 308 16.91 -2.48 -6.41
C THR A 308 17.61 -1.88 -7.63
N SER A 309 16.82 -1.44 -8.61
CA SER A 309 17.33 -0.81 -9.84
C SER A 309 17.87 0.60 -9.57
N ASP A 310 17.16 1.38 -8.75
CA ASP A 310 17.56 2.74 -8.36
C ASP A 310 18.91 2.74 -7.60
N ARG A 311 19.27 1.60 -6.97
CA ARG A 311 20.49 1.41 -6.18
C ARG A 311 21.49 0.43 -6.80
N ALA A 312 21.49 0.31 -8.12
CA ALA A 312 22.40 -0.59 -8.86
C ALA A 312 23.88 -0.36 -8.52
N ALA A 313 24.29 0.89 -8.26
CA ALA A 313 25.66 1.23 -7.88
C ALA A 313 26.15 0.54 -6.60
N LEU A 314 25.25 0.11 -5.70
CA LEU A 314 25.62 -0.59 -4.46
C LEU A 314 25.90 -2.08 -4.67
N HIS A 315 25.45 -2.65 -5.78
CA HIS A 315 25.47 -4.11 -5.96
C HIS A 315 26.89 -4.66 -5.93
N GLY A 316 27.86 -3.96 -6.53
CA GLY A 316 29.28 -4.34 -6.49
C GLY A 316 29.82 -4.41 -5.07
N ALA A 317 29.70 -3.32 -4.32
CA ALA A 317 30.15 -3.24 -2.93
C ALA A 317 29.50 -4.30 -2.02
N ILE A 318 28.21 -4.57 -2.20
CA ILE A 318 27.49 -5.63 -1.47
C ILE A 318 28.06 -7.01 -1.82
N ARG A 319 28.26 -7.30 -3.10
CA ARG A 319 28.83 -8.58 -3.56
C ARG A 319 30.22 -8.81 -3.00
N ASP A 320 31.07 -7.80 -3.06
CA ASP A 320 32.44 -7.89 -2.57
C ASP A 320 32.49 -8.06 -1.05
N SER A 321 31.71 -7.28 -0.31
CA SER A 321 31.66 -7.34 1.17
C SER A 321 31.18 -8.70 1.68
N LEU A 322 30.20 -9.30 1.01
CA LEU A 322 29.63 -10.60 1.39
C LEU A 322 30.32 -11.78 0.69
N ASN A 323 31.34 -11.52 -0.14
CA ASN A 323 32.03 -12.51 -0.98
C ASN A 323 31.06 -13.34 -1.87
N ILE A 324 29.95 -12.75 -2.32
CA ILE A 324 28.93 -13.45 -3.12
C ILE A 324 29.56 -13.97 -4.42
N GLY A 325 29.41 -15.27 -4.68
CA GLY A 325 29.99 -15.93 -5.86
C GLY A 325 31.48 -16.26 -5.75
N LYS A 326 32.11 -15.97 -4.60
CA LYS A 326 33.53 -16.30 -4.33
C LYS A 326 33.61 -17.47 -3.32
N PRO A 327 34.72 -18.24 -3.29
CA PRO A 327 34.88 -19.38 -2.36
C PRO A 327 34.77 -19.01 -0.87
N LYS A 328 35.01 -17.74 -0.52
CA LYS A 328 34.92 -17.22 0.85
C LYS A 328 33.51 -16.79 1.26
N CYS A 329 32.49 -16.99 0.42
CA CYS A 329 31.10 -16.69 0.77
C CYS A 329 30.64 -17.56 1.94
N LYS A 330 30.21 -16.95 3.04
CA LYS A 330 29.67 -17.68 4.21
C LYS A 330 28.17 -17.96 4.10
N LEU A 331 27.49 -17.38 3.12
CA LEU A 331 26.04 -17.52 2.94
C LEU A 331 25.74 -18.83 2.20
N THR A 332 24.81 -19.62 2.72
CA THR A 332 24.36 -20.88 2.09
C THR A 332 23.06 -20.71 1.30
N ARG A 333 22.11 -19.95 1.86
CA ARG A 333 20.83 -19.62 1.20
C ARG A 333 20.72 -18.14 0.87
N GLY A 334 21.03 -17.29 1.85
CA GLY A 334 20.79 -15.86 1.76
C GLY A 334 20.80 -15.19 3.12
N CYS A 335 20.54 -13.89 3.15
CA CYS A 335 20.40 -13.11 4.37
C CYS A 335 19.54 -11.87 4.14
N ILE A 336 19.10 -11.25 5.24
CA ILE A 336 18.45 -9.94 5.25
C ILE A 336 19.34 -9.02 6.08
N LEU A 337 19.68 -7.86 5.54
CA LEU A 337 20.49 -6.83 6.18
C LEU A 337 19.71 -5.54 6.24
N GLU A 338 19.87 -4.79 7.32
CA GLU A 338 19.39 -3.40 7.42
C GLU A 338 20.61 -2.47 7.52
N GLY A 339 20.51 -1.30 6.91
CA GLY A 339 21.58 -0.32 7.00
C GLY A 339 21.18 1.04 6.44
N GLU A 340 22.10 1.99 6.57
CA GLU A 340 21.93 3.35 6.08
C GLU A 340 22.90 3.57 4.91
N LEU A 341 22.37 3.96 3.76
CA LEU A 341 23.15 4.41 2.61
C LEU A 341 23.63 5.83 2.87
N VAL A 342 24.95 6.03 2.84
CA VAL A 342 25.60 7.32 3.05
C VAL A 342 26.49 7.68 1.88
N VAL A 343 26.71 8.98 1.66
CA VAL A 343 27.72 9.45 0.72
C VAL A 343 29.09 9.29 1.37
N TYR A 344 29.97 8.56 0.71
CA TYR A 344 31.35 8.36 1.14
C TYR A 344 32.29 9.24 0.32
N SER A 345 33.30 9.82 0.97
CA SER A 345 34.36 10.60 0.34
C SER A 345 35.68 9.87 0.54
N ASP A 346 36.34 9.49 -0.56
CA ASP A 346 37.69 8.91 -0.54
C ASP A 346 38.78 9.95 -0.22
N LYS A 347 38.41 11.24 -0.13
CA LYS A 347 39.33 12.30 0.31
C LYS A 347 39.51 12.18 1.82
N ALA A 348 40.70 11.71 2.21
CA ALA A 348 41.18 11.64 3.58
C ALA A 348 41.41 13.05 4.18
#